data_AF-A0A519ZLC9-F1
#
_entry.id   AF-A0A519ZLC9-F1
#
_cell.length_a   1.000
_cell.length_b   1.000
_cell.length_c   1.000
_cell.angle_alpha   90.00
_cell.angle_beta   90.00
_cell.angle_gamma   90.00
#
_symmetry.space_group_name_H-M   'P 1'
#
loop_
_entity.id
_entity.type
_entity.pdbx_description
1 polymer ?
#
loop_
_entity_poly.entity_id
_entity_poly.type
_entity_poly.pdbx_seq_one_letter_code
_entity_poly.pdbx_strand_id
1 'polypeptide(L)'
;VNYDLPRSAVDHVHRIGRTGRAGQGGVAVSFVTPDMEGHFRLIEKRQGLRLPREQIEGFEPTDKVPESDESLPASADETSPDDQPQGLDPQGGVKGRRKSKKDKLREAAAREGAAASPKSPR
;
A
#
# COMPACT_ATOMS: atom_id res chain seq x y z
N VAL A 1 20.13 -9.97 -3.46
CA VAL A 1 20.46 -8.56 -3.14
C VAL A 1 19.70 -7.66 -4.09
N ASN A 2 19.12 -6.59 -3.55
CA ASN A 2 18.33 -5.62 -4.26
C ASN A 2 19.04 -4.26 -4.25
N TYR A 3 19.78 -3.96 -5.34
CA TYR A 3 20.50 -2.69 -5.47
C TYR A 3 19.54 -1.50 -5.58
N ASP A 4 18.58 -1.58 -6.50
CA ASP A 4 17.47 -0.63 -6.59
C ASP A 4 16.19 -1.23 -6.04
N LEU A 5 15.36 -0.40 -5.41
CA LEU A 5 14.07 -0.81 -4.90
C LEU A 5 13.06 -1.01 -6.05
N PRO A 6 12.41 -2.19 -6.16
CA PRO A 6 11.41 -2.43 -7.20
C PRO A 6 10.23 -1.47 -7.12
N ARG A 7 9.70 -1.02 -8.28
CA ARG A 7 8.57 -0.07 -8.34
C ARG A 7 7.23 -0.66 -7.87
N SER A 8 7.12 -1.98 -7.76
CA SER A 8 5.90 -2.63 -7.27
C SER A 8 6.23 -3.67 -6.20
N ALA A 9 5.30 -3.87 -5.26
CA ALA A 9 5.44 -4.91 -4.24
C ALA A 9 5.42 -6.32 -4.85
N VAL A 10 4.67 -6.52 -5.94
CA VAL A 10 4.60 -7.80 -6.64
C VAL A 10 5.97 -8.16 -7.23
N ASP A 11 6.64 -7.20 -7.86
CA ASP A 11 8.00 -7.40 -8.38
C ASP A 11 9.01 -7.64 -7.26
N HIS A 12 8.85 -6.96 -6.11
CA HIS A 12 9.67 -7.24 -4.93
C HIS A 12 9.52 -8.69 -4.47
N VAL A 13 8.30 -9.21 -4.34
CA VAL A 13 8.04 -10.61 -3.98
C VAL A 13 8.64 -11.59 -4.99
N HIS A 14 8.47 -11.34 -6.29
CA HIS A 14 9.04 -12.20 -7.34
C HIS A 14 10.57 -12.24 -7.32
N ARG A 15 11.21 -11.15 -6.88
CA ARG A 15 12.67 -11.03 -6.79
C ARG A 15 13.22 -11.75 -5.57
N ILE A 16 12.63 -11.55 -4.39
CA ILE A 16 13.05 -12.27 -3.18
C ILE A 16 12.73 -13.76 -3.26
N GLY A 17 11.67 -14.15 -3.98
CA GLY A 17 11.32 -15.54 -4.24
C GLY A 17 12.35 -16.32 -5.08
N ARG A 18 13.47 -15.71 -5.49
CA ARG A 18 14.59 -16.39 -6.15
C ARG A 18 15.50 -17.13 -5.18
N THR A 19 15.47 -16.80 -3.88
CA THR A 19 16.23 -17.49 -2.82
C THR A 19 15.31 -18.38 -1.96
N GLY A 20 15.88 -19.15 -1.03
CA GLY A 20 15.12 -19.91 -0.02
C GLY A 20 14.27 -21.06 -0.57
N ARG A 21 14.80 -21.85 -1.51
CA ARG A 21 14.08 -22.96 -2.17
C ARG A 21 14.45 -24.31 -1.55
N ALA A 22 13.61 -25.33 -1.78
CA ALA A 22 13.83 -26.70 -1.32
C ALA A 22 14.06 -26.82 0.20
N GLY A 23 13.34 -26.03 1.00
CA GLY A 23 13.44 -26.03 2.46
C GLY A 23 14.71 -25.40 3.03
N GLN A 24 15.58 -24.85 2.17
CA GLN A 24 16.78 -24.13 2.61
C GLN A 24 16.44 -22.67 2.93
N GLY A 25 17.16 -22.11 3.90
CA GLY A 25 17.10 -20.67 4.18
C GLY A 25 17.58 -19.83 2.99
N GLY A 26 17.06 -18.62 2.88
CA GLY A 26 17.47 -17.64 1.87
C GLY A 26 17.51 -16.24 2.46
N VAL A 27 18.47 -15.43 2.03
CA VAL A 27 18.61 -14.04 2.47
C VAL A 27 18.44 -13.11 1.28
N ALA A 28 17.64 -12.07 1.47
CA ALA A 28 17.47 -10.97 0.52
C ALA A 28 17.67 -9.63 1.24
N VAL A 29 18.75 -8.93 0.88
CA VAL A 29 19.06 -7.58 1.37
C VAL A 29 18.62 -6.57 0.32
N SER A 30 17.97 -5.48 0.76
CA SER A 30 17.59 -4.35 -0.09
C SER A 30 18.23 -3.06 0.38
N PHE A 31 18.76 -2.28 -0.55
CA PHE A 31 19.21 -0.92 -0.25
C PHE A 31 18.05 0.06 -0.45
N VAL A 32 17.86 0.92 0.54
CA VAL A 32 16.78 1.89 0.58
C VAL A 32 17.40 3.25 0.88
N THR A 33 17.18 4.20 -0.02
CA THR A 33 17.58 5.60 0.15
C THR A 33 16.45 6.39 0.83
N PRO A 34 16.74 7.56 1.44
CA PRO A 34 15.72 8.35 2.14
C PRO A 34 14.50 8.75 1.30
N ASP A 35 14.69 8.97 0.00
CA ASP A 35 13.62 9.28 -0.97
C ASP A 35 12.74 8.06 -1.28
N MET A 36 13.28 6.84 -1.18
CA MET A 36 12.57 5.59 -1.45
C MET A 36 11.85 5.02 -0.22
N GLU A 37 12.08 5.57 0.97
CA GLU A 37 11.54 5.09 2.24
C GLU A 37 9.99 5.04 2.24
N GLY A 38 9.33 6.04 1.67
CA GLY A 38 7.86 6.03 1.53
C GLY A 38 7.35 4.89 0.65
N HIS A 39 8.08 4.57 -0.42
CA HIS A 39 7.77 3.45 -1.31
C HIS A 39 8.05 2.10 -0.64
N PHE A 40 9.14 1.99 0.12
CA PHE A 40 9.46 0.79 0.88
C PHE A 40 8.37 0.45 1.92
N ARG A 41 7.83 1.46 2.62
CA ARG A 41 6.70 1.26 3.55
C ARG A 41 5.45 0.70 2.87
N LEU A 42 5.19 1.06 1.62
CA LEU A 42 4.07 0.50 0.85
C LEU A 42 4.30 -0.99 0.56
N ILE A 43 5.53 -1.35 0.21
CA ILE A 43 5.95 -2.74 -0.03
C ILE A 43 5.80 -3.57 1.25
N GLU A 44 6.23 -3.06 2.40
CA GLU A 44 6.04 -3.67 3.72
C GLU A 44 4.55 -3.86 4.05
N LYS A 45 3.76 -2.80 3.90
CA LYS A 45 2.31 -2.83 4.17
C LYS A 45 1.61 -3.90 3.33
N ARG A 46 2.00 -4.05 2.07
CA ARG A 46 1.41 -5.05 1.16
C ARG A 46 1.89 -6.47 1.44
N GLN A 47 3.07 -6.64 2.02
CA GLN A 47 3.57 -7.94 2.49
C GLN A 47 3.03 -8.30 3.87
N GLY A 48 2.49 -7.35 4.62
CA GLY A 48 2.02 -7.54 5.99
C GLY A 48 3.17 -7.78 6.99
N LEU A 49 4.40 -7.41 6.63
CA LEU A 49 5.60 -7.67 7.41
C LEU A 49 6.39 -6.37 7.60
N ARG A 50 6.92 -6.17 8.81
CA ARG A 50 7.92 -5.13 9.11
C ARG A 50 9.29 -5.74 9.01
N LEU A 51 10.14 -5.15 8.17
CA LEU A 51 11.51 -5.59 7.99
C LEU A 51 12.42 -4.77 8.91
N PRO A 52 13.34 -5.43 9.64
CA PRO A 52 14.31 -4.72 10.47
C PRO A 52 15.21 -3.86 9.58
N ARG A 53 15.50 -2.64 10.04
CA ARG A 53 16.43 -1.73 9.37
C ARG A 53 17.80 -1.88 10.01
N GLU A 54 18.77 -2.22 9.18
CA GLU A 54 20.16 -2.25 9.59
C GLU A 54 20.86 -1.01 9.03
N GLN A 55 21.56 -0.31 9.90
CA GLN A 55 22.35 0.85 9.57
C GLN A 55 23.82 0.49 9.73
N ILE A 56 24.61 0.77 8.70
CA ILE A 56 26.03 0.42 8.69
C ILE A 56 26.83 1.63 9.14
N GLU A 57 27.74 1.42 10.08
CA GLU A 57 28.64 2.44 10.59
C GLU A 57 29.39 3.13 9.43
N GLY A 58 29.34 4.45 9.37
CA GLY A 58 29.92 5.26 8.29
C GLY A 58 29.06 5.43 7.04
N PHE A 59 27.91 4.75 6.95
CA PHE A 59 26.92 4.89 5.87
C PHE A 59 25.55 5.36 6.41
N GLU A 60 25.60 6.26 7.37
CA GLU A 60 24.44 6.95 7.92
C GLU A 60 23.74 7.77 6.82
N PRO A 61 22.41 7.65 6.62
CA PRO A 61 21.69 8.50 5.69
C PRO A 61 21.78 9.97 6.13
N THR A 62 22.42 10.79 5.31
CA THR A 62 22.63 12.22 5.59
C THR A 62 21.34 13.04 5.44
N ASP A 63 20.42 12.57 4.59
CA ASP A 63 19.16 13.24 4.30
C ASP A 63 18.02 12.74 5.19
N LYS A 64 17.24 13.66 5.75
CA LYS A 64 16.07 13.32 6.56
C LYS A 64 15.01 12.68 5.67
N VAL A 65 14.54 11.49 6.08
CA VAL A 65 13.35 10.86 5.52
C VAL A 65 12.19 11.87 5.64
N PRO A 66 11.51 12.23 4.54
CA PRO A 66 10.32 13.07 4.63
C PRO A 66 9.29 12.33 5.50
N GLU A 67 8.84 12.99 6.58
CA GLU A 67 7.82 12.49 7.49
C GLU A 67 6.47 12.45 6.77
N SER A 68 6.28 11.50 5.85
CA SER A 68 4.95 11.17 5.36
C SER A 68 4.25 10.36 6.44
N ASP A 69 3.46 11.10 7.22
CA ASP A 69 2.42 10.69 8.13
C ASP A 69 1.62 9.49 7.60
N GLU A 70 1.66 8.37 8.33
CA GLU A 70 0.50 7.57 8.72
C GLU A 70 0.99 6.39 9.56
N SER A 71 0.87 6.56 10.87
CA SER A 71 0.90 5.52 11.88
C SER A 71 0.02 4.33 11.47
N LEU A 72 0.62 3.16 11.24
CA LEU A 72 -0.12 1.90 11.30
C LEU A 72 -0.04 1.37 12.73
N PRO A 73 -1.19 1.06 13.38
CA PRO A 73 -1.19 0.44 14.69
C PRO A 73 -0.58 -0.97 14.58
N ALA A 74 0.37 -1.25 15.47
CA ALA A 74 0.83 -2.60 15.74
C ALA A 74 -0.22 -3.32 16.57
N SER A 75 -1.25 -3.89 15.94
CA SER A 75 -2.13 -4.85 16.59
C SER A 75 -2.61 -5.87 15.58
N ALA A 76 -2.25 -7.12 15.85
CA ALA A 76 -2.99 -8.29 15.39
C ALA A 76 -4.45 -8.21 15.90
N ASP A 77 -5.32 -8.93 15.17
CA ASP A 77 -6.59 -9.55 15.58
C ASP A 77 -7.84 -9.11 14.79
N GLU A 78 -8.43 -10.10 14.10
CA GLU A 78 -9.83 -10.28 13.71
C GLU A 78 -10.55 -9.21 12.87
N THR A 79 -10.79 -9.49 11.57
CA THR A 79 -12.10 -9.20 10.93
C THR A 79 -12.29 -9.93 9.60
N SER A 80 -13.21 -10.91 9.63
CA SER A 80 -14.15 -11.44 8.61
C SER A 80 -13.72 -11.76 7.16
N PRO A 81 -14.19 -12.89 6.55
CA PRO A 81 -13.66 -13.41 5.28
C PRO A 81 -14.21 -12.78 3.98
N ASP A 82 -15.10 -11.79 4.01
CA ASP A 82 -15.95 -11.46 2.86
C ASP A 82 -15.77 -10.08 2.22
N ASP A 83 -14.66 -9.38 2.45
CA ASP A 83 -14.40 -8.10 1.77
C ASP A 83 -12.99 -8.07 1.16
N GLN A 84 -12.82 -8.79 0.05
CA GLN A 84 -11.72 -8.54 -0.87
C GLN A 84 -12.07 -7.31 -1.72
N PRO A 85 -11.37 -6.17 -1.59
CA PRO A 85 -11.55 -5.07 -2.54
C PRO A 85 -10.95 -5.48 -3.89
N GLN A 86 -11.81 -5.94 -4.79
CA GLN A 86 -11.49 -6.08 -6.21
C GLN A 86 -11.18 -4.70 -6.79
N GLY A 87 -9.91 -4.44 -7.10
CA GLY A 87 -9.54 -3.24 -7.87
C GLY A 87 -8.21 -2.57 -7.50
N LEU A 88 -7.24 -3.27 -6.93
CA LEU A 88 -5.87 -2.73 -6.82
C LEU A 88 -5.02 -3.26 -7.97
N ASP A 89 -4.95 -2.46 -9.04
CA ASP A 89 -4.01 -2.65 -10.15
C ASP A 89 -2.59 -2.83 -9.61
N PRO A 90 -1.86 -3.90 -9.97
CA PRO A 90 -0.54 -4.19 -9.38
C PRO A 90 0.56 -3.17 -9.72
N GLN A 91 0.32 -2.27 -10.69
CA GLN A 91 1.24 -1.22 -11.15
C GLN A 91 0.72 0.23 -10.94
N GLY A 92 -0.42 0.42 -10.27
CA GLY A 92 -1.06 1.74 -10.15
C GLY A 92 -0.44 2.63 -9.07
N GLY A 93 0.17 3.75 -9.47
CA GLY A 93 0.58 4.81 -8.55
C GLY A 93 -0.61 5.38 -7.76
N VAL A 94 -0.32 5.90 -6.56
CA VAL A 94 -1.28 6.38 -5.55
C VAL A 94 -2.19 7.48 -6.12
N LYS A 95 -3.31 7.12 -6.74
CA LYS A 95 -4.45 8.02 -6.85
C LYS A 95 -5.17 7.98 -5.51
N GLY A 96 -4.89 8.98 -4.67
CA GLY A 96 -5.63 9.25 -3.45
C GLY A 96 -7.14 9.25 -3.71
N ARG A 97 -7.92 9.07 -2.64
CA ARG A 97 -9.39 8.91 -2.58
C ARG A 97 -10.20 10.10 -3.15
N ARG A 98 -9.89 10.57 -4.36
CA ARG A 98 -10.65 11.58 -5.08
C ARG A 98 -11.68 10.80 -5.90
N LYS A 99 -12.95 10.87 -5.45
CA LYS A 99 -14.10 10.34 -6.18
C LYS A 99 -13.98 10.74 -7.66
N SER A 100 -14.10 9.77 -8.57
CA SER A 100 -14.07 10.03 -10.01
C SER A 100 -15.20 11.00 -10.38
N LYS A 101 -14.97 11.85 -11.39
CA LYS A 101 -16.00 12.80 -11.89
C LYS A 101 -17.30 12.09 -12.27
N LYS A 102 -17.21 10.83 -12.70
CA LYS A 102 -18.35 9.95 -13.02
C LYS A 102 -19.16 9.56 -11.78
N ASP A 103 -18.50 9.23 -10.67
CA ASP A 103 -19.18 8.86 -9.42
C ASP A 103 -19.84 10.06 -8.76
N LYS A 104 -19.20 11.24 -8.82
CA LYS A 104 -19.78 12.49 -8.32
C LYS A 104 -21.08 12.87 -9.05
N LEU A 105 -21.15 12.64 -10.37
CA LEU A 105 -22.35 12.93 -11.17
C LEU A 105 -23.48 11.91 -10.89
N ARG A 106 -23.14 10.64 -10.66
CA ARG A 106 -24.14 9.61 -10.33
C ARG A 106 -24.78 9.85 -8.95
N GLU A 107 -23.99 10.29 -7.97
CA GLU A 107 -24.47 10.64 -6.62
C GLU A 107 -25.36 11.89 -6.63
N ALA A 108 -25.05 12.87 -7.49
CA ALA A 108 -25.89 14.05 -7.70
C ALA A 108 -27.25 13.71 -8.31
N ALA A 109 -27.27 12.89 -9.37
CA ALA A 109 -28.51 12.45 -10.01
C ALA A 109 -29.40 11.61 -9.07
N ALA A 110 -28.79 10.80 -8.21
CA ALA A 110 -29.53 10.01 -7.21
C ALA A 110 -30.17 10.89 -6.12
N ARG A 111 -29.50 11.99 -5.71
CA ARG A 111 -30.06 12.95 -4.76
C ARG A 111 -31.21 13.77 -5.33
N GLU A 112 -31.14 14.14 -6.61
CA GLU A 112 -32.24 14.83 -7.30
C GLU A 112 -33.47 13.93 -7.46
N GLY A 113 -33.29 12.63 -7.75
CA GLY A 113 -34.40 11.67 -7.81
C GLY A 113 -35.10 11.42 -6.47
N ALA A 114 -34.37 11.49 -5.35
CA ALA A 114 -34.93 11.28 -4.01
C ALA A 114 -35.75 12.48 -3.49
N ALA A 115 -35.51 13.69 -4.01
CA ALA A 115 -36.24 14.89 -3.62
C ALA A 115 -37.61 15.05 -4.31
N ALA A 116 -37.92 14.22 -5.31
CA ALA A 116 -39.11 14.35 -6.16
C ALA A 116 -40.32 13.48 -5.74
N SER A 117 -40.32 12.84 -4.57
CA SER A 117 -41.47 12.08 -4.07
C SER A 117 -41.97 12.60 -2.72
N PRO A 118 -42.94 13.54 -2.69
CA PRO A 118 -43.73 13.77 -1.49
C PRO A 118 -44.80 12.67 -1.34
N LYS A 119 -44.79 12.02 -0.18
CA LYS A 119 -45.85 11.13 0.32
C LYS A 119 -47.22 11.79 0.21
N SER A 120 -48.17 11.15 -0.46
CA SER A 120 -49.60 11.42 -0.26
C SER A 120 -50.13 10.56 0.89
N PRO A 121 -50.78 11.13 1.92
CA PRO A 121 -51.55 10.36 2.89
C PRO A 121 -53.02 10.28 2.44
N ARG A 122 -53.58 9.06 2.39
CA ARG A 122 -54.99 8.78 2.72
C ARG A 122 -55.19 7.30 2.93
#